data_AF-R4IQW1-F1
#
_entry.id   AF-R4IQW1-F1
#
_cell.length_a   1.000
_cell.length_b   1.000
_cell.length_c   1.000
_cell.angle_alpha   90.00
_cell.angle_beta   90.00
_cell.angle_gamma   90.00
#
_symmetry.space_group_name_H-M   'P 1'
#
loop_
_entity.id
_entity.type
_entity.pdbx_description
1 polymer ?
#
loop_
_entity_poly.entity_id
_entity_poly.type
_entity_poly.pdbx_seq_one_letter_code
_entity_poly.pdbx_strand_id
1 'polypeptide(L)'
;MKIIFLLLFLFFLFMLYYNIYYLSFMIMMEFVVFTLLFLMIYFQMNPWLFLVYLVFSVCELVLGLSLLVSMNYEIGHQNLSMLNLIL
;
A
#
# COMPACT_ATOMS: atom_id res chain seq x y z
N MET A 1 -8.36 -2.93 20.57
CA MET A 1 -9.28 -2.17 19.68
C MET A 1 -8.86 -0.71 19.52
N LYS A 2 -8.99 0.16 20.54
CA LYS A 2 -8.63 1.60 20.41
C LYS A 2 -7.20 1.87 19.94
N ILE A 3 -6.21 1.15 20.48
CA ILE A 3 -4.78 1.31 20.12
C ILE A 3 -4.51 0.89 18.66
N ILE A 4 -5.21 -0.13 18.18
CA ILE A 4 -5.06 -0.65 16.81
C ILE A 4 -5.60 0.36 15.78
N PHE A 5 -6.74 0.97 16.09
CA PHE A 5 -7.31 2.07 15.29
C PHE A 5 -6.39 3.29 15.28
N LEU A 6 -5.76 3.62 16.42
CA LEU A 6 -4.78 4.68 16.51
C LEU A 6 -3.54 4.39 15.66
N LEU A 7 -3.06 3.14 15.66
CA LEU A 7 -1.94 2.68 14.84
C LEU A 7 -2.24 2.81 13.35
N LEU A 8 -3.42 2.35 12.90
CA LEU A 8 -3.87 2.50 11.52
C LEU A 8 -3.98 3.98 11.11
N PHE A 9 -4.52 4.82 11.98
CA PHE A 9 -4.62 6.26 11.72
C PHE A 9 -3.26 6.94 11.63
N LEU A 10 -2.31 6.55 12.48
CA LEU A 10 -0.94 7.08 12.48
C LEU A 10 -0.16 6.64 11.23
N PHE A 11 -0.37 5.40 10.77
CA PHE A 11 0.15 4.92 9.49
C PHE A 11 -0.42 5.72 8.33
N PHE A 12 -1.73 6.01 8.32
CA PHE A 12 -2.36 6.81 7.28
C PHE A 12 -1.80 8.24 7.22
N LEU A 13 -1.54 8.86 8.37
CA LEU A 13 -0.84 10.15 8.43
C LEU A 13 0.59 10.08 7.91
N PHE A 14 1.29 8.97 8.17
CA PHE A 14 2.65 8.75 7.67
C PHE A 14 2.67 8.61 6.14
N MET A 15 1.66 7.96 5.54
CA MET A 15 1.48 7.87 4.09
C MET A 15 1.39 9.25 3.43
N LEU A 16 0.60 10.16 4.02
CA LEU A 16 0.42 11.51 3.50
C LEU A 16 1.73 12.31 3.53
N TYR A 17 2.61 12.04 4.50
CA TYR A 17 3.86 12.77 4.68
C TYR A 17 5.00 12.27 3.76
N TYR A 18 5.08 10.95 3.50
CA TYR A 18 6.18 10.33 2.74
C TYR A 18 5.97 10.29 1.22
N ASN A 19 4.99 11.02 0.71
CA ASN A 19 4.44 10.88 -0.64
C ASN A 19 5.29 11.47 -1.79
N ILE A 20 6.62 11.53 -1.62
CA ILE A 20 7.52 12.16 -2.60
C ILE A 20 7.82 11.22 -3.77
N TYR A 21 7.91 9.91 -3.55
CA TYR A 21 8.21 8.93 -4.61
C TYR A 21 7.12 7.86 -4.71
N TYR A 22 6.74 7.51 -5.93
CA TYR A 22 5.73 6.48 -6.19
C TYR A 22 6.11 5.11 -5.60
N LEU A 23 7.39 4.74 -5.66
CA LEU A 23 7.88 3.47 -5.09
C LEU A 23 7.75 3.46 -3.56
N SER A 24 8.10 4.56 -2.87
CA SER A 24 7.97 4.62 -1.42
C SER A 24 6.51 4.57 -0.99
N PHE A 25 5.60 5.15 -1.77
CA PHE A 25 4.16 5.00 -1.55
C PHE A 25 3.72 3.53 -1.65
N MET A 26 4.13 2.81 -2.70
CA MET A 26 3.84 1.37 -2.88
C MET A 26 4.31 0.52 -1.71
N ILE A 27 5.56 0.71 -1.26
CA ILE A 27 6.13 -0.04 -0.13
C ILE A 27 5.32 0.19 1.15
N MET A 28 4.88 1.42 1.36
CA MET A 28 4.12 1.75 2.56
C MET A 28 2.68 1.20 2.51
N MET A 29 2.07 1.13 1.33
CA MET A 29 0.77 0.45 1.14
C MET A 29 0.86 -1.04 1.50
N GLU A 30 1.92 -1.74 1.09
CA GLU A 30 2.16 -3.12 1.48
C GLU A 30 2.32 -3.29 2.99
N PHE A 31 2.99 -2.35 3.65
CA PHE A 31 3.10 -2.35 5.10
C PHE A 31 1.72 -2.28 5.77
N VAL A 32 0.80 -1.45 5.24
CA VAL A 32 -0.58 -1.38 5.74
C VAL A 32 -1.31 -2.70 5.55
N VAL A 33 -1.22 -3.31 4.36
CA VAL A 33 -1.79 -4.63 4.08
C VAL A 33 -1.27 -5.69 5.06
N PHE A 34 0.05 -5.70 5.31
CA PHE A 34 0.65 -6.65 6.24
C PHE A 34 0.11 -6.48 7.67
N THR A 35 -0.02 -5.24 8.14
CA THR A 35 -0.61 -4.99 9.47
C THR A 35 -2.07 -5.44 9.55
N LEU A 36 -2.85 -5.29 8.48
CA LEU A 36 -4.24 -5.77 8.40
C LEU A 36 -4.31 -7.30 8.40
N LEU A 37 -3.44 -7.99 7.67
CA LEU A 37 -3.34 -9.45 7.69
C LEU A 37 -3.01 -9.97 9.10
N PHE A 38 -2.05 -9.33 9.79
CA PHE A 38 -1.68 -9.70 11.16
C PHE A 38 -2.84 -9.48 12.14
N LEU A 39 -3.61 -8.42 11.93
CA LEU A 39 -4.82 -8.12 12.70
C LEU A 39 -5.91 -9.18 12.49
N MET A 40 -6.12 -9.64 11.25
CA MET A 40 -7.07 -10.71 10.95
C MET A 40 -6.70 -12.03 11.66
N ILE A 41 -5.40 -12.35 11.72
CA ILE A 41 -4.90 -13.51 12.47
C ILE A 41 -5.15 -13.34 13.97
N TYR A 42 -4.84 -12.15 14.52
CA TYR A 42 -5.02 -11.87 15.94
C TYR A 42 -6.48 -12.00 16.40
N PHE A 43 -7.43 -11.52 15.59
CA PHE A 43 -8.86 -11.64 15.88
C PHE A 43 -9.47 -12.99 15.48
N GLN A 44 -8.66 -13.95 15.01
CA GLN A 44 -9.12 -15.27 14.56
C GLN A 44 -10.26 -15.16 13.53
N MET A 45 -10.12 -14.22 12.59
CA MET A 45 -11.07 -14.07 11.50
C MET A 45 -11.08 -15.32 10.61
N ASN A 46 -12.16 -15.51 9.85
CA ASN A 46 -12.31 -16.69 8.99
C ASN A 46 -11.11 -16.85 8.03
N PRO A 47 -10.43 -18.02 8.03
CA PRO A 47 -9.26 -18.27 7.17
C PRO A 47 -9.55 -18.11 5.68
N TRP A 48 -10.81 -18.33 5.25
CA TRP A 48 -11.21 -18.08 3.85
C TRP A 48 -11.14 -16.60 3.48
N LEU A 49 -11.58 -15.71 4.38
CA LEU A 49 -11.47 -14.27 4.17
C LEU A 49 -10.01 -13.81 4.16
N PHE A 50 -9.17 -14.40 5.01
CA PHE A 50 -7.74 -14.12 5.02
C PHE A 50 -7.10 -14.46 3.67
N LEU A 51 -7.38 -15.65 3.12
CA LEU A 51 -6.85 -16.08 1.82
C LEU A 51 -7.30 -15.18 0.68
N VAL A 52 -8.60 -14.84 0.65
CA VAL A 52 -9.14 -13.93 -0.36
C VAL A 52 -8.45 -12.57 -0.29
N TYR A 53 -8.32 -12.00 0.91
CA TYR A 53 -7.67 -10.70 1.11
C TYR A 53 -6.19 -10.72 0.67
N LEU A 54 -5.46 -11.79 1.00
CA LEU A 54 -4.07 -11.96 0.59
C LEU A 54 -3.91 -12.05 -0.94
N VAL A 55 -4.78 -12.80 -1.63
CA VAL A 55 -4.73 -12.88 -3.09
C VAL A 55 -5.00 -11.52 -3.73
N PHE A 56 -6.02 -10.81 -3.25
CA PHE A 56 -6.33 -9.46 -3.74
C PHE A 56 -5.18 -8.48 -3.53
N SER A 57 -4.53 -8.51 -2.37
CA SER A 57 -3.43 -7.57 -2.09
C SER A 57 -2.22 -7.79 -3.01
N VAL A 58 -1.87 -9.05 -3.29
CA VAL A 58 -0.79 -9.36 -4.23
C VAL A 58 -1.15 -8.88 -5.65
N CYS A 59 -2.42 -8.99 -6.05
CA CYS A 59 -2.87 -8.47 -7.34
C CYS A 59 -2.75 -6.94 -7.44
N GLU A 60 -3.13 -6.20 -6.39
CA GLU A 60 -2.97 -4.74 -6.34
C GLU A 60 -1.50 -4.33 -6.47
N LEU A 61 -0.58 -5.04 -5.81
CA LEU A 61 0.86 -4.78 -5.95
C LEU A 61 1.37 -5.00 -7.37
N VAL A 62 0.95 -6.10 -8.03
CA VAL A 62 1.36 -6.37 -9.41
C VAL A 62 0.86 -5.28 -10.35
N LEU A 63 -0.40 -4.82 -10.18
CA LEU A 63 -0.94 -3.71 -10.94
C LEU A 63 -0.16 -2.41 -10.67
N GLY A 64 0.12 -2.12 -9.40
CA GLY A 64 0.91 -0.96 -9.01
C GLY A 64 2.31 -0.92 -9.60
N LEU A 65 3.02 -2.04 -9.58
CA LEU A 65 4.34 -2.15 -10.19
C LEU A 65 4.28 -2.06 -11.71
N SER A 66 3.25 -2.63 -12.35
CA SER A 66 3.07 -2.51 -13.80
C SER A 66 2.90 -1.05 -14.24
N LEU A 67 2.17 -0.25 -13.46
CA LEU A 67 2.02 1.19 -13.66
C LEU A 67 3.33 1.95 -13.44
N LEU A 68 4.11 1.57 -12.43
CA LEU A 68 5.44 2.14 -12.20
C LEU A 68 6.33 1.97 -13.44
N VAL A 69 6.34 0.76 -14.01
CA VAL A 69 7.14 0.44 -15.20
C VAL A 69 6.68 1.25 -16.41
N SER A 70 5.38 1.37 -16.65
CA SER A 70 4.87 2.18 -17.78
C SER A 70 5.20 3.66 -17.62
N MET A 71 5.06 4.22 -16.41
CA MET A 71 5.40 5.62 -16.15
C MET A 71 6.90 5.90 -16.31
N ASN A 72 7.76 4.97 -15.86
CA ASN A 72 9.20 5.08 -16.08
C ASN A 72 9.55 5.06 -17.57
N TYR A 73 8.81 4.30 -18.39
CA TYR A 73 9.04 4.22 -19.83
C TYR A 73 8.63 5.52 -20.55
N GLU A 74 7.51 6.14 -20.16
CA GLU A 74 6.97 7.33 -20.83
C GLU A 74 7.62 8.65 -20.36
N ILE A 75 7.90 8.80 -19.06
CA ILE A 75 8.33 10.08 -18.45
C ILE A 75 9.85 10.10 -18.22
N GLY A 76 10.51 8.94 -18.27
CA GLY A 76 11.93 8.77 -17.95
C GLY A 76 12.20 8.76 -16.43
N HIS A 77 13.47 8.61 -16.03
CA HIS A 77 13.88 8.45 -14.62
C HIS A 77 13.77 9.71 -13.74
N GLN A 78 13.27 10.84 -14.27
CA GLN A 78 13.14 12.05 -13.47
C GLN A 78 11.98 11.89 -12.47
N ASN A 79 12.36 11.59 -11.22
CA ASN A 79 11.58 11.68 -9.99
C ASN A 79 10.06 11.59 -10.21
N LEU A 80 9.56 10.37 -10.40
CA LEU A 80 8.13 10.04 -10.34
C LEU A 80 7.58 10.42 -8.97
N SER A 81 7.25 11.70 -8.84
CA SER A 81 6.55 12.26 -7.70
C SER A 81 5.06 12.11 -7.94
N MET A 82 4.32 11.77 -6.88
CA MET A 82 2.86 11.61 -6.92
C MET A 82 2.14 12.87 -7.46
N LEU A 83 2.81 14.03 -7.42
CA LEU A 83 2.32 15.29 -7.95
C LEU A 83 2.16 15.31 -9.48
N ASN A 84 3.00 14.59 -10.23
CA ASN A 84 2.88 14.52 -11.69
C ASN A 84 1.73 13.62 -12.18
N LEU A 85 1.11 12.84 -11.29
CA LEU A 85 -0.05 12.01 -11.62
C LEU A 85 -1.39 12.69 -11.32
N ILE A 86 -1.37 13.75 -10.52
CA ILE A 86 -2.55 14.54 -10.17
C ILE A 86 -2.78 15.69 -11.18
N LEU A 87 -1.73 16.11 -11.90
CA LEU A 87 -1.74 17.24 -12.83
C LEU A 87 -1.76 16.75 -14.29
#